data_AF-A0A5J6MHQ9-F1
#
_entry.id   AF-A0A5J6MHQ9-F1
#
_cell.length_a   1.000
_cell.length_b   1.000
_cell.length_c   1.000
_cell.angle_alpha   90.00
_cell.angle_beta   90.00
_cell.angle_gamma   90.00
#
_symmetry.space_group_name_H-M   'P 1'
#
loop_
_entity.id
_entity.type
_entity.pdbx_description
1 polymer ?
#
loop_
_entity_poly.entity_id
_entity_poly.type
_entity_poly.pdbx_seq_one_letter_code
_entity_poly.pdbx_strand_id
1 'polypeptide(L)' 'MLKRLRYGGPAALLLGLGLAACNPTVKVEAPDKPIVINMNIKIEQEVRVKIEQQAQEDIAKNPDIF' A
#
# COMPACT_ATOMS: atom_id res chain seq x y z
N MET A 1 7.50 30.30 52.93
CA MET A 1 7.03 29.41 51.83
C MET A 1 7.21 29.99 50.41
N LEU A 2 7.91 31.10 50.20
CA LEU A 2 7.97 31.78 48.88
C LEU A 2 9.31 31.66 48.11
N LYS A 3 10.17 30.68 48.45
CA LYS A 3 11.49 30.49 47.78
C LYS A 3 11.52 29.39 46.72
N ARG A 4 10.50 28.54 46.59
CA ARG A 4 10.46 27.45 45.59
C ARG A 4 10.02 27.90 44.19
N LEU A 5 9.38 29.06 44.05
CA LEU A 5 8.85 29.54 42.76
C LEU A 5 9.88 30.30 41.90
N ARG A 6 11.04 30.68 42.44
CA ARG A 6 12.08 31.44 41.71
C ARG A 6 13.22 30.59 41.13
N TYR A 7 13.19 29.27 41.32
CA TYR A 7 14.17 28.31 40.77
C TYR A 7 13.66 27.54 39.54
N GLY A 8 12.45 27.85 39.03
CA GLY A 8 11.85 27.20 37.86
C GLY A 8 12.02 27.93 36.52
N GLY A 9 12.74 29.06 36.51
CA GLY A 9 12.81 29.98 35.36
C GLY A 9 13.54 29.44 34.11
N PRO A 10 14.80 28.96 34.20
CA PRO A 10 15.55 28.59 33.00
C PRO A 10 15.32 27.14 32.56
N ALA A 11 15.03 26.23 33.48
CA ALA A 11 14.85 24.81 33.17
C ALA A 11 13.53 24.53 32.43
N ALA A 12 12.45 25.23 32.77
CA ALA A 12 11.16 25.10 32.09
C ALA A 12 11.20 25.67 30.66
N LEU A 13 11.97 26.74 30.45
CA LEU A 13 12.13 27.37 29.13
C LEU A 13 12.94 26.49 28.17
N LEU A 14 13.99 25.83 28.67
CA LEU A 14 14.79 24.88 27.90
C LEU A 14 14.00 23.61 27.52
N LEU A 15 13.10 23.15 28.41
CA LEU A 15 12.25 21.99 28.13
C LEU A 15 11.20 22.28 27.05
N GLY A 16 10.67 23.51 27.01
CA GLY A 16 9.70 23.93 25.98
C GLY A 16 10.30 24.08 24.59
N LEU A 17 11.58 24.50 24.49
CA LEU A 17 12.30 24.64 23.22
C LEU A 17 12.64 23.29 22.57
N GLY A 18 12.86 22.25 23.36
CA GLY A 18 13.12 20.89 22.86
C GLY A 18 11.92 20.25 22.14
N LEU A 19 10.70 20.64 22.51
CA LEU A 19 9.47 20.12 21.88
C LEU A 19 9.18 20.73 20.51
N ALA A 20 9.70 21.94 20.22
CA ALA A 20 9.54 22.59 18.93
C ALA A 20 10.51 22.08 17.85
N ALA A 21 11.55 21.31 18.24
CA ALA A 21 12.57 20.81 17.32
C ALA A 21 12.15 19.54 16.55
N CYS A 22 11.08 18.85 16.97
CA CYS A 22 10.62 17.62 16.34
C CYS A 22 9.46 17.89 15.38
N ASN A 23 9.75 18.48 14.22
CA ASN A 23 8.76 18.63 13.16
C ASN A 23 9.16 17.74 11.96
N PRO A 24 8.87 16.42 11.99
CA PRO A 24 9.22 15.52 10.89
C PRO A 24 8.36 15.89 9.68
N THR A 25 8.97 16.56 8.71
CA THR A 25 8.32 16.86 7.43
C THR A 25 8.33 15.58 6.58
N VAL A 26 7.18 14.93 6.46
CA VAL A 26 6.99 13.79 5.58
C VAL A 26 6.86 14.32 4.15
N LYS A 27 7.95 14.25 3.38
CA LYS A 27 7.91 14.50 1.94
C LYS A 27 7.40 13.24 1.26
N VAL A 28 6.26 13.36 0.58
CA VAL A 28 5.78 12.32 -0.35
C VAL A 28 6.44 12.61 -1.69
N GLU A 29 7.67 12.13 -1.86
CA GLU A 29 8.33 12.13 -3.16
C GLU A 29 7.81 10.90 -3.92
N ALA A 30 7.07 11.13 -5.00
CA ALA A 30 6.75 10.06 -5.94
C ALA A 30 8.07 9.56 -6.55
N PRO A 31 8.35 8.25 -6.56
CA PRO A 31 9.59 7.73 -7.13
C PRO A 31 9.76 8.19 -8.58
N ASP A 32 10.92 8.76 -8.93
CA ASP A 32 11.23 9.22 -10.30
C ASP A 32 11.20 8.08 -11.34
N LYS A 33 11.33 6.84 -10.85
CA LYS A 33 11.39 5.65 -11.69
C LYS A 33 10.03 4.91 -11.66
N PRO A 34 9.51 4.51 -12.82
CA PRO A 34 8.26 3.75 -12.88
C PRO A 34 8.41 2.39 -12.19
N ILE A 35 7.37 1.99 -11.46
CA ILE A 35 7.29 0.67 -10.80
C ILE A 35 7.09 -0.38 -11.90
N VAL A 36 8.09 -1.23 -12.14
CA VAL A 36 8.00 -2.32 -13.11
C VAL A 36 7.42 -3.55 -12.43
N ILE A 37 6.13 -3.82 -12.66
CA ILE A 37 5.45 -5.01 -12.12
C ILE A 37 5.56 -6.13 -13.17
N ASN A 38 6.54 -7.01 -13.01
CA ASN A 38 6.69 -8.20 -13.84
C ASN A 38 5.80 -9.32 -13.29
N MET A 39 4.61 -9.49 -13.88
CA MET A 39 3.71 -10.58 -13.51
C MET A 39 3.89 -11.78 -14.43
N ASN A 40 4.34 -12.91 -13.89
CA ASN A 40 4.29 -14.20 -14.55
C ASN A 40 3.07 -14.97 -14.03
N ILE A 41 1.92 -14.81 -14.68
CA ILE A 41 0.67 -15.50 -14.31
C ILE A 41 0.49 -16.74 -15.20
N LYS A 42 0.39 -17.91 -14.58
CA LYS A 42 0.04 -19.17 -15.26
C LYS A 42 -1.43 -19.49 -15.00
N ILE A 43 -2.32 -19.15 -15.93
CA ILE A 43 -3.77 -19.38 -15.82
C ILE A 43 -4.12 -20.74 -16.43
N GLU A 44 -3.88 -21.82 -15.69
CA GLU A 44 -4.09 -23.18 -16.24
C GLU A 44 -5.45 -23.79 -15.90
N GLN A 45 -5.97 -23.53 -14.70
CA GLN A 45 -7.18 -24.22 -14.23
C GLN A 45 -8.47 -23.52 -14.69
N GLU A 46 -8.50 -22.20 -14.76
CA GLU A 46 -9.67 -21.44 -15.23
C GLU A 46 -9.87 -21.55 -16.76
N VAL A 47 -8.78 -21.48 -17.54
CA VAL A 47 -8.85 -21.56 -19.01
C VAL A 47 -9.28 -22.97 -19.45
N ARG A 48 -8.73 -24.03 -18.85
CA ARG A 48 -9.12 -25.41 -19.20
C ARG A 48 -10.62 -25.66 -18.95
N VAL A 49 -11.14 -25.26 -17.79
CA VAL A 49 -12.57 -25.42 -17.47
C VAL A 49 -13.47 -24.62 -18.42
N LYS A 50 -13.09 -23.39 -18.80
CA LYS A 50 -13.86 -22.58 -19.77
C LYS A 50 -13.86 -23.17 -21.17
N ILE A 51 -12.72 -23.70 -21.63
CA ILE A 51 -12.61 -24.31 -22.96
C ILE A 51 -13.43 -25.61 -23.03
N GLU A 52 -13.42 -26.43 -21.98
CA GLU A 52 -14.24 -27.65 -21.91
C GLU A 52 -15.74 -27.35 -21.98
N GLN A 53 -16.20 -26.34 -21.25
CA GLN A 53 -17.61 -25.91 -21.28
C GLN A 53 -18.01 -25.37 -22.66
N GLN A 54 -17.19 -24.49 -23.23
CA GLN A 54 -17.43 -23.91 -24.55
C GLN A 54 -17.47 -25.00 -25.64
N ALA A 55 -16.56 -25.97 -25.58
CA ALA A 55 -16.53 -27.09 -26.51
C ALA A 55 -17.81 -27.96 -26.41
N GLN A 56 -18.29 -28.24 -25.20
CA GLN A 56 -19.55 -28.98 -25.02
C GLN A 56 -20.76 -28.22 -25.58
N GLU A 57 -20.82 -26.91 -25.36
CA GLU A 57 -21.88 -26.08 -25.93
C GLU A 57 -21.83 -26.04 -27.45
N ASP A 58 -20.64 -25.94 -28.04
CA ASP A 58 -20.47 -25.83 -29.49
C ASP A 58 -20.83 -27.16 -30.19
N ILE A 59 -20.50 -28.30 -29.56
CA ILE A 59 -20.94 -29.63 -29.98
C ILE A 59 -22.47 -29.75 -29.90
N ALA A 60 -23.08 -29.29 -28.80
CA ALA A 60 -24.53 -29.36 -28.63
C ALA A 60 -25.30 -28.46 -29.63
N LYS A 61 -24.70 -27.34 -30.04
CA LYS A 61 -25.30 -26.39 -30.99
C LYS A 61 -25.19 -26.86 -32.46
N ASN A 62 -24.19 -27.67 -32.80
CA ASN A 62 -23.93 -28.13 -34.17
C ASN A 62 -23.71 -29.65 -34.24
N PRO A 63 -24.74 -30.46 -33.94
CA PRO A 63 -24.65 -31.93 -33.92
C PRO A 63 -24.51 -32.57 -35.31
N ASP A 64 -24.60 -31.77 -36.37
CA ASP A 64 -24.41 -32.16 -37.77
C ASP A 64 -22.95 -32.03 -38.22
N ILE A 65 -22.12 -31.29 -37.47
CA ILE A 65 -20.70 -31.03 -37.75
C ILE A 65 -19.78 -31.91 -36.87
N PHE A 66 -20.29 -32.38 -35.72
CA PHE A 66 -19.56 -33.18 -34.72
C PHE A 66 -20.33 -34.46 -34.35
#